data_AF-B0XBP7-F1
#
_entry.id   AF-B0XBP7-F1
#
_cell.length_a   1.000
_cell.length_b   1.000
_cell.length_c   1.000
_cell.angle_alpha   90.00
_cell.angle_beta   90.00
_cell.angle_gamma   90.00
#
_symmetry.space_group_name_H-M   'P 1'
#
loop_
_entity.id
_entity.type
_entity.pdbx_description
1 polymer ?
#
loop_
_entity_poly.entity_id
_entity_poly.type
_entity_poly.pdbx_seq_one_letter_code
_entity_poly.pdbx_strand_id
1 'polypeptide(L)'
;MLARVVADGQEQCDLLLHVLQLDVHDKVDDVLLRPVVAHRVDVEVLLVLTCCGRVDVAVAGDWGKGDYMRPKRADILGIPVLLLRLLQLLSLTPLVLGHGRLMEPPARNAMWRFGFPNAVNYNDNELFCGGYAVQWEQNQGQCGVCGDAYHLRDPKPHEAGGEYGRGIISRRYFAGQEIDVEIELTANHMGRFELFLCPNNNKYYEATQECFDRYPLYLSGTSEVRYSIPPESGKKDIFRYRVRLPPYVTCTQCVMQWTYFTGNMWGRCDIGTEGR
;
A
#
# COMPACT_ATOMS: atom_id res chain seq x y z
N MET A 1 11.13 -41.52 1.23
CA MET A 1 10.96 -40.68 2.43
C MET A 1 9.65 -39.93 2.30
N LEU A 2 8.79 -39.94 3.33
CA LEU A 2 7.52 -39.19 3.32
C LEU A 2 7.81 -37.74 3.74
N ALA A 3 7.65 -36.78 2.83
CA ALA A 3 7.48 -35.38 3.18
C ALA A 3 5.99 -35.15 3.44
N ARG A 4 5.64 -34.58 4.60
CA ARG A 4 4.26 -34.20 4.90
C ARG A 4 4.22 -32.68 4.99
N VAL A 5 3.38 -32.06 4.17
CA VAL A 5 3.04 -30.65 4.30
C VAL A 5 2.13 -30.52 5.51
N VAL A 6 2.59 -29.79 6.53
CA VAL A 6 1.72 -29.36 7.63
C VAL A 6 1.38 -27.92 7.31
N ALA A 7 0.11 -27.66 6.99
CA ALA A 7 -0.41 -26.31 6.92
C ALA A 7 -0.82 -25.93 8.35
N ASP A 8 -0.19 -24.91 8.91
CA ASP A 8 -0.75 -24.15 10.03
C ASP A 8 -1.01 -22.72 9.56
N GLY A 9 -2.08 -22.13 10.09
CA GLY A 9 -2.62 -20.86 9.64
C GLY A 9 -1.65 -19.70 9.86
N GLN A 10 -1.69 -18.77 8.90
CA GLN A 10 -0.89 -17.55 8.76
C GLN A 10 0.41 -17.70 7.96
N GLU A 11 0.58 -16.75 7.03
CA GLU A 11 1.58 -16.68 5.97
C GLU A 11 3.02 -16.89 6.46
N GLN A 12 3.54 -18.12 6.33
CA GLN A 12 4.96 -18.43 6.21
C GLN A 12 5.12 -19.84 5.63
N CYS A 13 5.80 -19.94 4.48
CA CYS A 13 6.10 -21.24 3.86
C CYS A 13 7.39 -21.81 4.46
N ASP A 14 7.30 -22.43 5.62
CA ASP A 14 8.42 -23.20 6.18
C ASP A 14 8.39 -24.65 5.67
N LEU A 15 9.52 -25.12 5.17
CA LEU A 15 9.68 -26.49 4.65
C LEU A 15 10.54 -27.31 5.61
N LEU A 16 9.95 -28.31 6.26
CA LEU A 16 10.67 -29.25 7.11
C LEU A 16 11.30 -30.38 6.27
N LEU A 17 12.63 -30.45 6.22
CA LEU A 17 13.39 -31.49 5.50
C LEU A 17 14.15 -32.37 6.49
N HIS A 18 13.83 -33.66 6.53
CA HIS A 18 14.66 -34.65 7.20
C HIS A 18 15.77 -35.12 6.25
N VAL A 19 17.04 -34.95 6.64
CA VAL A 19 18.20 -35.42 5.86
C VAL A 19 18.95 -36.48 6.68
N LEU A 20 19.13 -37.68 6.11
CA LEU A 20 19.68 -38.84 6.83
C LEU A 20 21.18 -39.09 6.62
N GLN A 21 21.85 -38.38 5.70
CA GLN A 21 23.31 -38.30 5.61
C GLN A 21 23.73 -37.28 4.53
N LEU A 22 24.87 -36.60 4.72
CA LEU A 22 25.47 -35.69 3.75
C LEU A 22 26.96 -36.02 3.63
N ASP A 23 27.45 -36.16 2.39
CA ASP A 23 28.87 -36.30 2.06
C ASP A 23 29.27 -35.10 1.18
N VAL A 24 30.43 -34.48 1.44
CA VAL A 24 30.75 -33.12 0.97
C VAL A 24 32.08 -33.11 0.23
N HIS A 25 32.10 -32.69 -1.04
CA HIS A 25 33.27 -32.11 -1.71
C HIS A 25 32.82 -31.02 -2.68
N ASP A 26 32.94 -29.75 -2.24
CA ASP A 26 33.34 -28.55 -2.99
C ASP A 26 32.66 -27.28 -2.48
N LYS A 27 33.44 -26.19 -2.44
CA LYS A 27 33.10 -24.89 -1.86
C LYS A 27 32.08 -24.13 -2.74
N VAL A 28 31.03 -23.64 -2.10
CA VAL A 28 30.26 -22.47 -2.54
C VAL A 28 30.33 -21.46 -1.40
N ASP A 29 30.65 -20.21 -1.70
CA ASP A 29 30.82 -19.17 -0.69
C ASP A 29 29.54 -18.99 0.13
N ASP A 30 29.72 -19.09 1.45
CA ASP A 30 28.80 -18.93 2.57
C ASP A 30 27.67 -19.98 2.77
N VAL A 31 28.05 -21.18 3.26
CA VAL A 31 27.78 -21.66 4.64
C VAL A 31 28.78 -22.78 4.96
N LEU A 32 29.66 -22.58 5.96
CA LEU A 32 30.54 -23.61 6.49
C LEU A 32 29.98 -24.15 7.82
N LEU A 33 29.39 -25.35 7.81
CA LEU A 33 29.09 -26.09 9.03
C LEU A 33 29.96 -27.35 9.09
N ARG A 34 30.82 -27.45 10.11
CA ARG A 34 31.60 -28.66 10.41
C ARG A 34 30.85 -29.48 11.46
N PRO A 35 30.49 -30.74 11.21
CA PRO A 35 30.04 -31.63 12.27
C PRO A 35 31.24 -32.38 12.87
N VAL A 36 31.36 -32.37 14.20
CA VAL A 36 32.18 -33.36 14.90
C VAL A 36 31.29 -34.00 15.96
N VAL A 37 30.58 -35.07 15.60
CA VAL A 37 29.95 -35.95 16.59
C VAL A 37 29.93 -37.39 16.05
N ALA A 38 30.33 -38.35 16.88
CA ALA A 38 30.48 -39.77 16.52
C ALA A 38 29.15 -40.57 16.47
N HIS A 39 28.00 -39.92 16.67
CA HIS A 39 26.67 -40.55 16.69
C HIS A 39 25.63 -39.67 15.97
N ARG A 40 24.51 -40.27 15.56
CA ARG A 40 23.41 -39.56 14.86
C ARG A 40 22.91 -38.39 15.72
N VAL A 41 22.94 -37.19 15.17
CA VAL A 41 22.38 -35.98 15.80
C VAL A 41 21.41 -35.35 14.81
N ASP A 42 20.29 -34.84 15.31
CA ASP A 42 19.32 -34.07 14.54
C ASP A 42 19.92 -32.70 14.20
N VAL A 43 19.82 -32.29 12.93
CA VAL A 43 20.30 -30.98 12.46
C VAL A 43 19.15 -30.26 11.78
N GLU A 44 18.78 -29.09 12.32
CA GLU A 44 17.91 -28.13 11.64
C GLU A 44 18.74 -27.21 10.76
N VAL A 45 18.32 -27.03 9.50
CA VAL A 45 18.94 -26.07 8.57
C VAL A 45 17.86 -25.12 8.10
N LEU A 46 17.97 -23.85 8.49
CA LEU A 46 17.09 -22.78 8.06
C LEU A 46 17.68 -22.09 6.81
N LEU A 47 16.96 -22.13 5.69
CA LEU A 47 17.31 -21.44 4.45
C LEU A 47 16.38 -20.24 4.26
N VAL A 48 16.93 -19.03 4.42
CA VAL A 48 16.18 -17.78 4.21
C VAL A 48 16.46 -17.28 2.80
N LEU A 49 15.45 -17.32 1.92
CA LEU A 49 15.55 -16.88 0.53
C LEU A 49 14.84 -15.54 0.37
N THR A 50 15.55 -14.51 -0.11
CA THR A 50 15.06 -13.13 -0.13
C THR A 50 14.37 -12.70 -1.44
N CYS A 51 14.37 -13.53 -2.49
CA CYS A 51 13.66 -13.27 -3.75
C CYS A 51 13.25 -14.59 -4.43
N CYS A 52 11.96 -14.83 -4.64
CA CYS A 52 11.47 -16.07 -5.27
C CYS A 52 11.71 -16.09 -6.80
N GLY A 53 12.78 -16.76 -7.22
CA GLY A 53 12.80 -17.61 -8.41
C GLY A 53 12.76 -19.08 -7.98
N ARG A 54 12.32 -19.98 -8.88
CA ARG A 54 12.17 -21.43 -8.62
C ARG A 54 13.40 -22.02 -7.92
N VAL A 55 13.20 -22.74 -6.82
CA VAL A 55 14.27 -23.38 -6.04
C VAL A 55 14.20 -24.89 -6.28
N ASP A 56 15.17 -25.43 -6.99
CA ASP A 56 15.30 -26.87 -7.19
C ASP A 56 16.35 -27.42 -6.21
N VAL A 57 15.91 -28.16 -5.19
CA VAL A 57 16.80 -28.82 -4.23
C VAL A 57 16.98 -30.27 -4.66
N ALA A 58 18.20 -30.65 -5.05
CA ALA A 58 18.55 -32.03 -5.37
C ALA A 58 19.45 -32.60 -4.27
N VAL A 59 19.05 -33.73 -3.68
CA VAL A 59 19.88 -34.50 -2.75
C VAL A 59 20.45 -35.68 -3.52
N ALA A 60 21.77 -35.67 -3.76
CA ALA A 60 22.46 -36.83 -4.33
C ALA A 60 22.81 -37.80 -3.20
N GLY A 61 22.13 -38.95 -3.17
CA GLY A 61 22.56 -40.11 -2.39
C GLY A 61 23.01 -41.20 -3.36
N ASP A 62 24.18 -41.79 -3.12
CA ASP A 62 24.67 -42.92 -3.91
C ASP A 62 23.84 -44.17 -3.55
N TRP A 63 22.79 -44.43 -4.33
CA TRP A 63 21.97 -45.62 -4.16
C TRP A 63 22.39 -46.67 -5.17
N GLY A 64 23.03 -47.71 -4.65
CA GLY A 64 23.34 -48.93 -5.38
C GLY A 64 22.12 -49.52 -6.09
N LYS A 65 22.41 -50.12 -7.24
CA LYS A 65 21.52 -50.83 -8.17
C LYS A 65 20.28 -51.50 -7.53
N GLY A 66 19.08 -51.20 -8.04
CA GLY A 66 17.95 -52.13 -7.98
C GLY A 66 16.55 -51.48 -7.95
N ASP A 67 15.67 -51.95 -8.82
CA ASP A 67 14.20 -51.88 -8.80
C ASP A 67 13.46 -50.56 -9.16
N TYR A 68 13.10 -50.48 -10.45
CA TYR A 68 12.06 -49.58 -10.99
C TYR A 68 10.67 -50.17 -10.73
N MET A 69 9.88 -49.54 -9.85
CA MET A 69 8.42 -49.74 -9.79
C MET A 69 7.71 -48.70 -10.67
N ARG A 70 7.00 -49.15 -11.71
CA ARG A 70 6.20 -48.28 -12.61
C ARG A 70 4.90 -47.82 -11.90
N PRO A 71 4.52 -46.53 -11.94
CA PRO A 71 3.20 -46.10 -11.51
C PRO A 71 2.16 -46.38 -12.60
N LYS A 72 0.99 -46.91 -12.21
CA LYS A 72 -0.18 -47.05 -13.09
C LYS A 72 -0.77 -45.66 -13.37
N ARG A 73 -1.01 -45.36 -14.65
CA ARG A 73 -1.68 -44.12 -15.09
C ARG A 73 -3.13 -44.11 -14.57
N ALA A 74 -3.50 -43.07 -13.84
CA ALA A 74 -4.88 -42.66 -13.64
C ALA A 74 -5.15 -41.50 -14.62
N ASP A 75 -6.11 -41.67 -15.51
CA ASP A 75 -6.51 -40.65 -16.47
C ASP A 75 -7.27 -39.54 -15.73
N ILE A 76 -6.56 -38.46 -15.39
CA ILE A 76 -7.16 -37.20 -14.93
C ILE A 76 -7.54 -36.42 -16.19
N LEU A 77 -8.85 -36.23 -16.38
CA LEU A 77 -9.43 -35.37 -17.43
C LEU A 77 -8.69 -34.02 -17.44
N GLY A 78 -7.91 -33.76 -18.48
CA GLY A 78 -7.07 -32.58 -18.58
C GLY A 78 -7.92 -31.32 -18.67
N ILE A 79 -7.89 -30.48 -17.64
CA ILE A 79 -8.28 -29.08 -17.76
C ILE A 79 -7.36 -28.51 -18.86
N PRO A 80 -7.90 -27.93 -19.95
CA PRO A 80 -7.07 -27.45 -21.05
C PRO A 80 -6.08 -26.44 -20.48
N VAL A 81 -4.79 -26.62 -20.77
CA VAL A 81 -3.68 -25.76 -20.29
C VAL A 81 -3.96 -24.27 -20.53
N LEU A 82 -4.77 -23.97 -21.55
CA LEU A 82 -5.29 -22.64 -21.86
C LEU A 82 -6.13 -22.02 -20.74
N LEU A 83 -6.98 -22.81 -20.05
CA LEU A 83 -7.80 -22.37 -18.92
C LEU A 83 -6.94 -22.05 -17.69
N LEU A 84 -5.94 -22.89 -17.40
CA LEU A 84 -4.97 -22.63 -16.32
C LEU A 84 -4.15 -21.36 -16.59
N ARG A 85 -3.76 -21.13 -17.85
CA ARG A 85 -3.06 -19.89 -18.25
C ARG A 85 -3.97 -18.65 -18.15
N LEU A 86 -5.26 -18.79 -18.46
CA LEU A 86 -6.24 -17.70 -18.34
C LEU A 86 -6.51 -17.36 -16.87
N LEU A 87 -6.61 -18.36 -15.98
CA LEU A 87 -6.74 -18.15 -14.54
C LEU A 87 -5.47 -17.50 -13.93
N GLN A 88 -4.28 -17.89 -14.39
CA GLN A 88 -3.01 -17.30 -13.96
C GLN A 88 -2.84 -15.84 -14.41
N LEU A 89 -3.41 -15.46 -15.57
CA LEU A 89 -3.44 -14.06 -16.01
C LEU A 89 -4.46 -13.22 -15.22
N LEU A 90 -5.57 -13.81 -14.75
CA LEU A 90 -6.57 -13.11 -13.94
C LEU A 90 -6.08 -12.81 -12.50
N SER A 91 -5.13 -13.61 -11.98
CA SER A 91 -4.58 -13.46 -10.62
C SER A 91 -3.49 -12.38 -10.45
N LEU A 92 -3.18 -11.59 -11.49
CA LEU A 92 -2.09 -10.60 -11.50
C LEU A 92 -2.56 -9.15 -11.60
N THR A 93 -3.74 -8.82 -11.08
CA THR A 93 -4.07 -7.42 -10.77
C THR A 93 -3.76 -7.18 -9.29
N PRO A 94 -2.55 -6.73 -8.94
CA PRO A 94 -2.33 -6.27 -7.58
C PRO A 94 -3.20 -5.02 -7.42
N LEU A 95 -4.27 -5.13 -6.65
CA LEU A 95 -5.10 -4.01 -6.23
C LEU A 95 -4.26 -3.22 -5.20
N VAL A 96 -3.25 -2.49 -5.68
CA VAL A 96 -2.32 -1.83 -4.77
C VAL A 96 -2.98 -0.55 -4.30
N LEU A 97 -3.42 -0.56 -3.05
CA LEU A 97 -3.99 0.60 -2.37
C LEU A 97 -2.91 1.68 -2.17
N GLY A 98 -3.20 2.91 -2.58
CA GLY A 98 -2.36 4.08 -2.26
C GLY A 98 -2.36 4.31 -0.79
N HIS A 99 -1.16 4.43 -0.20
CA HIS A 99 -1.02 4.74 1.20
C HIS A 99 -0.20 6.01 1.36
N GLY A 100 -0.80 7.01 2.00
CA GLY A 100 -0.14 8.27 2.23
C GLY A 100 -0.91 9.19 3.16
N ARG A 101 -0.22 10.22 3.63
CA ARG A 101 -0.74 11.18 4.60
C ARG A 101 -0.13 12.56 4.37
N LEU A 102 -0.96 13.59 4.53
CA LEU A 102 -0.53 14.97 4.57
C LEU A 102 0.05 15.27 5.96
N MET A 103 1.36 15.49 5.99
CA MET A 103 2.17 15.66 7.20
C MET A 103 2.38 17.13 7.56
N GLU A 104 2.45 18.03 6.57
CA GLU A 104 2.47 19.48 6.77
C GLU A 104 1.53 20.17 5.77
N PRO A 105 0.55 20.98 6.23
CA PRO A 105 0.06 21.01 7.61
C PRO A 105 -0.48 19.63 8.04
N PRO A 106 -0.29 19.18 9.29
CA PRO A 106 -0.74 17.86 9.72
C PRO A 106 -2.26 17.68 9.53
N ALA A 107 -2.65 16.64 8.77
CA ALA A 107 -4.05 16.29 8.57
C ALA A 107 -4.67 15.56 9.78
N ARG A 108 -6.01 15.58 9.88
CA ARG A 108 -6.79 15.13 11.05
C ARG A 108 -6.40 13.74 11.56
N ASN A 109 -6.13 12.82 10.64
CA ASN A 109 -5.64 11.45 10.82
C ASN A 109 -4.20 11.35 11.36
N ALA A 110 -3.31 12.28 10.98
CA ALA A 110 -1.89 12.25 11.32
C ALA A 110 -1.51 13.19 12.47
N MET A 111 -2.41 14.09 12.90
CA MET A 111 -2.16 15.08 13.95
C MET A 111 -1.62 14.47 15.25
N TRP A 112 -2.03 13.26 15.64
CA TRP A 112 -1.52 12.59 16.84
C TRP A 112 0.01 12.36 16.81
N ARG A 113 0.60 12.18 15.63
CA ARG A 113 2.06 12.02 15.45
C ARG A 113 2.84 13.28 15.84
N PHE A 114 2.17 14.43 15.85
CA PHE A 114 2.74 15.74 16.17
C PHE A 114 2.36 16.21 17.58
N GLY A 115 1.84 15.33 18.43
CA GLY A 115 1.50 15.63 19.83
C GLY A 115 0.16 16.36 20.02
N PHE A 116 -0.68 16.47 18.98
CA PHE A 116 -2.03 16.99 19.15
C PHE A 116 -2.92 15.97 19.89
N PRO A 117 -3.94 16.42 20.64
CA PRO A 117 -4.81 15.56 21.45
C PRO A 117 -5.91 14.85 20.62
N ASN A 118 -5.57 14.47 19.38
CA ASN A 118 -6.43 13.64 18.53
C ASN A 118 -6.36 12.17 18.99
N ALA A 119 -7.41 11.40 18.73
CA ALA A 119 -7.33 9.95 18.88
C ALA A 119 -6.22 9.39 17.98
N VAL A 120 -5.52 8.36 18.46
CA VAL A 120 -4.45 7.72 17.70
C VAL A 120 -5.06 6.92 16.55
N ASN A 121 -4.62 7.20 15.33
CA ASN A 121 -4.95 6.40 14.14
C ASN A 121 -3.66 5.76 13.61
N TYR A 122 -3.46 4.47 13.84
CA TYR A 122 -2.29 3.75 13.34
C TYR A 122 -2.31 3.54 11.83
N ASN A 123 -3.50 3.57 11.23
CA ASN A 123 -3.77 3.46 9.80
C ASN A 123 -4.02 4.86 9.19
N ASP A 124 -3.32 5.88 9.70
CA ASP A 124 -3.47 7.25 9.24
C ASP A 124 -2.97 7.48 7.81
N ASN A 125 -2.37 6.49 7.18
CA ASN A 125 -2.04 6.48 5.75
C ASN A 125 -3.14 5.83 4.89
N GLU A 126 -4.28 5.43 5.46
CA GLU A 126 -5.30 4.60 4.81
C GLU A 126 -6.60 5.35 4.44
N LEU A 127 -6.54 6.67 4.24
CA LEU A 127 -7.70 7.47 3.80
C LEU A 127 -7.92 7.43 2.29
N PHE A 128 -8.13 6.23 1.77
CA PHE A 128 -8.30 5.93 0.34
C PHE A 128 -9.77 5.61 -0.01
N CYS A 129 -10.73 6.31 0.60
CA CYS A 129 -12.17 6.17 0.35
C CYS A 129 -12.76 4.78 0.68
N GLY A 130 -12.09 4.03 1.59
CA GLY A 130 -12.47 2.65 1.95
C GLY A 130 -11.90 1.56 1.03
N GLY A 131 -11.21 1.95 -0.03
CA GLY A 131 -10.52 1.06 -0.96
C GLY A 131 -11.22 1.04 -2.31
N TYR A 132 -10.53 0.55 -3.34
CA TYR A 132 -11.05 0.61 -4.72
C TYR A 132 -12.44 -0.03 -4.86
N ALA A 133 -12.62 -1.27 -4.37
CA ALA A 133 -13.91 -1.96 -4.45
C ALA A 133 -15.01 -1.21 -3.69
N VAL A 134 -14.71 -0.70 -2.50
CA VAL A 134 -15.67 0.09 -1.71
C VAL A 134 -16.04 1.39 -2.43
N GLN A 135 -15.06 2.12 -2.96
CA GLN A 135 -15.32 3.38 -3.66
C GLN A 135 -16.09 3.14 -4.96
N TRP A 136 -15.57 2.32 -5.86
CA TRP A 136 -16.08 2.23 -7.24
C TRP A 136 -17.20 1.22 -7.42
N GLU A 137 -17.15 0.07 -6.75
CA GLU A 137 -18.17 -0.97 -6.91
C GLU A 137 -19.36 -0.75 -5.96
N GLN A 138 -19.10 -0.42 -4.69
CA GLN A 138 -20.16 -0.21 -3.69
C GLN A 138 -20.68 1.23 -3.68
N ASN A 139 -19.80 2.22 -3.65
CA ASN A 139 -20.17 3.63 -3.49
C ASN A 139 -20.26 4.40 -4.82
N GLN A 140 -20.18 3.73 -5.97
CA GLN A 140 -20.36 4.33 -7.30
C GLN A 140 -19.41 5.51 -7.57
N GLY A 141 -18.14 5.37 -7.16
CA GLY A 141 -17.10 6.38 -7.28
C GLY A 141 -17.06 7.41 -6.14
N GLN A 142 -18.06 7.43 -5.27
CA GLN A 142 -18.19 8.44 -4.22
C GLN A 142 -17.22 8.19 -3.05
N CYS A 143 -16.74 9.27 -2.46
CA CYS A 143 -15.81 9.31 -1.35
C CYS A 143 -16.27 10.35 -0.32
N GLY A 144 -16.01 10.13 0.97
CA GLY A 144 -16.18 11.18 1.98
C GLY A 144 -15.21 12.33 1.71
N VAL A 145 -15.60 13.56 2.05
CA VAL A 145 -14.80 14.77 1.72
C VAL A 145 -13.42 14.77 2.40
N CYS A 146 -13.26 13.98 3.46
CA CYS A 146 -12.00 13.78 4.19
C CYS A 146 -11.37 12.39 3.98
N GLY A 147 -11.73 11.66 2.91
CA GLY A 147 -11.11 10.37 2.54
C GLY A 147 -11.71 9.13 3.21
N ASP A 148 -12.73 9.29 4.04
CA ASP A 148 -13.52 8.20 4.61
C ASP A 148 -14.35 7.47 3.53
N ALA A 149 -14.71 6.20 3.78
CA ALA A 149 -15.63 5.48 2.92
C ALA A 149 -17.01 6.16 2.90
N TYR A 150 -17.55 6.39 1.69
CA TYR A 150 -18.75 7.23 1.52
C TYR A 150 -20.00 6.71 2.25
N HIS A 151 -20.20 5.38 2.31
CA HIS A 151 -21.36 4.78 2.97
C HIS A 151 -21.33 4.83 4.50
N LEU A 152 -20.23 5.27 5.13
CA LEU A 152 -20.18 5.43 6.58
C LEU A 152 -21.22 6.47 7.02
N ARG A 153 -21.78 6.26 8.22
CA ARG A 153 -22.75 7.21 8.79
C ARG A 153 -22.08 8.54 9.09
N ASP A 154 -22.85 9.61 8.94
CA ASP A 154 -22.39 10.95 9.27
C ASP A 154 -22.54 11.24 10.78
N PRO A 155 -21.64 12.05 11.37
CA PRO A 155 -20.40 12.52 10.75
C PRO A 155 -19.41 11.36 10.58
N LYS A 156 -18.75 11.28 9.41
CA LYS A 156 -17.71 10.28 9.20
C LYS A 156 -16.52 10.56 10.12
N PRO A 157 -15.66 9.57 10.43
CA PRO A 157 -14.62 9.71 11.45
C PRO A 157 -13.71 10.93 11.27
N HIS A 158 -13.36 11.29 10.03
CA HIS A 158 -12.48 12.42 9.74
C HIS A 158 -13.22 13.70 9.39
N GLU A 159 -14.56 13.70 9.37
CA GLU A 159 -15.39 14.88 9.14
C GLU A 159 -15.70 15.63 10.47
N ALA A 160 -16.27 16.82 10.38
CA ALA A 160 -16.54 17.76 11.45
C ALA A 160 -17.49 17.13 12.48
N GLY A 161 -17.03 17.03 13.73
CA GLY A 161 -17.75 16.32 14.78
C GLY A 161 -17.47 14.82 14.84
N GLY A 162 -16.75 14.25 13.87
CA GLY A 162 -16.20 12.91 13.91
C GLY A 162 -15.06 12.74 14.91
N GLU A 163 -14.63 11.49 15.08
CA GLU A 163 -13.58 11.10 16.04
C GLU A 163 -12.27 11.90 15.88
N TYR A 164 -11.85 12.12 14.63
CA TYR A 164 -10.63 12.85 14.28
C TYR A 164 -10.91 14.33 13.91
N GLY A 165 -12.14 14.67 13.51
CA GLY A 165 -12.56 16.02 13.13
C GLY A 165 -13.02 16.90 14.30
N ARG A 166 -12.17 17.03 15.34
CA ARG A 166 -12.51 17.73 16.60
C ARG A 166 -12.40 19.27 16.55
N GLY A 167 -12.08 19.84 15.40
CA GLY A 167 -11.91 21.29 15.23
C GLY A 167 -10.62 21.86 15.83
N ILE A 168 -9.59 21.04 15.99
CA ILE A 168 -8.27 21.48 16.45
C ILE A 168 -7.54 22.15 15.28
N ILE A 169 -7.01 23.35 15.50
CA ILE A 169 -6.27 24.11 14.49
C ILE A 169 -4.82 23.61 14.46
N SER A 170 -4.43 22.94 13.37
CA SER A 170 -3.07 22.40 13.23
C SER A 170 -2.04 23.48 12.90
N ARG A 171 -2.43 24.50 12.12
CA ARG A 171 -1.56 25.62 11.71
C ARG A 171 -2.34 26.92 11.57
N ARG A 172 -1.63 28.05 11.63
CA ARG A 172 -2.14 29.41 11.40
C ARG A 172 -1.30 30.09 10.35
N TYR A 173 -1.94 30.72 9.39
CA TYR A 173 -1.31 31.37 8.25
C TYR A 173 -1.90 32.75 8.01
N PHE A 174 -1.18 33.57 7.25
CA PHE A 174 -1.70 34.82 6.70
C PHE A 174 -2.33 34.59 5.32
N ALA A 175 -3.34 35.39 4.97
CA ALA A 175 -3.91 35.36 3.63
C ALA A 175 -2.81 35.67 2.59
N GLY A 176 -2.79 34.91 1.48
CA GLY A 176 -1.80 35.08 0.43
C GLY A 176 -0.43 34.47 0.69
N GLN A 177 -0.20 33.91 1.88
CA GLN A 177 1.08 33.32 2.28
C GLN A 177 1.43 32.10 1.42
N GLU A 178 2.71 31.98 1.06
CA GLU A 178 3.28 30.72 0.57
C GLU A 178 3.58 29.81 1.75
N ILE A 179 3.08 28.59 1.70
CA ILE A 179 3.21 27.61 2.78
C ILE A 179 3.91 26.36 2.29
N ASP A 180 4.67 25.73 3.18
CA ASP A 180 5.25 24.41 2.95
C ASP A 180 4.16 23.33 3.04
N VAL A 181 4.24 22.37 2.13
CA VAL A 181 3.43 21.16 2.10
C VAL A 181 4.36 19.96 2.14
N GLU A 182 4.08 19.04 3.06
CA GLU A 182 4.79 17.77 3.16
C GLU A 182 3.79 16.62 3.08
N ILE A 183 3.97 15.73 2.10
CA ILE A 183 3.18 14.53 1.92
C ILE A 183 4.12 13.33 2.02
N GLU A 184 3.79 12.38 2.89
CA GLU A 184 4.49 11.11 2.98
C GLU A 184 3.66 10.03 2.30
N LEU A 185 4.22 9.37 1.27
CA LEU A 185 3.64 8.16 0.71
C LEU A 185 4.38 6.94 1.25
N THR A 186 3.67 6.10 2.01
CA THR A 186 4.18 4.81 2.48
C THR A 186 4.00 3.70 1.43
N ALA A 187 3.20 3.95 0.39
CA ALA A 187 3.15 3.18 -0.85
C ALA A 187 2.87 4.15 -2.01
N ASN A 188 3.90 4.44 -2.79
CA ASN A 188 3.84 5.37 -3.92
C ASN A 188 3.33 4.68 -5.20
N HIS A 189 2.22 5.20 -5.72
CA HIS A 189 1.55 4.73 -6.94
C HIS A 189 1.60 5.73 -8.09
N MET A 190 2.56 6.65 -8.06
CA MET A 190 2.71 7.72 -9.06
C MET A 190 1.42 8.55 -9.18
N GLY A 191 1.28 9.34 -10.24
CA GLY A 191 0.14 10.22 -10.44
C GLY A 191 0.40 11.62 -9.90
N ARG A 192 -0.55 12.21 -9.16
CA ARG A 192 -0.47 13.61 -8.78
C ARG A 192 -1.19 13.94 -7.47
N PHE A 193 -0.77 15.04 -6.84
CA PHE A 193 -1.46 15.66 -5.71
C PHE A 193 -2.14 16.96 -6.13
N GLU A 194 -3.28 17.21 -5.55
CA GLU A 194 -3.99 18.49 -5.65
C GLU A 194 -4.39 18.93 -4.22
N LEU A 195 -4.33 20.24 -3.96
CA LEU A 195 -4.74 20.81 -2.67
C LEU A 195 -5.77 21.90 -2.88
N PHE A 196 -6.76 21.91 -2.00
CA PHE A 196 -7.86 22.87 -1.99
C PHE A 196 -8.08 23.39 -0.58
N LEU A 197 -8.66 24.58 -0.49
CA LEU A 197 -9.03 25.22 0.77
C LEU A 197 -10.55 25.44 0.79
N CYS A 198 -11.19 25.21 1.93
CA CYS A 198 -12.54 25.69 2.18
C CYS A 198 -12.50 26.68 3.34
N PRO A 199 -12.95 27.94 3.17
CA PRO A 199 -13.11 28.88 4.26
C PRO A 199 -14.30 28.52 5.15
N ASN A 200 -14.12 27.49 5.96
CA ASN A 200 -15.06 27.10 7.00
C ASN A 200 -14.81 27.90 8.29
N ASN A 201 -15.88 28.32 8.96
CA ASN A 201 -15.82 29.12 10.18
C ASN A 201 -16.55 28.46 11.36
N ASN A 202 -17.00 27.21 11.19
CA ASN A 202 -17.72 26.48 12.21
C ASN A 202 -17.26 25.01 12.26
N LYS A 203 -16.63 24.65 13.38
CA LYS A 203 -16.06 23.30 13.58
C LYS A 203 -17.08 22.17 13.67
N TYR A 204 -18.37 22.49 13.75
CA TYR A 204 -19.46 21.53 13.76
C TYR A 204 -20.18 21.42 12.41
N TYR A 205 -19.76 22.22 11.42
CA TYR A 205 -20.30 22.17 10.06
C TYR A 205 -19.21 21.67 9.13
N GLU A 206 -19.50 20.61 8.35
CA GLU A 206 -18.51 20.03 7.44
C GLU A 206 -18.34 20.90 6.19
N ALA A 207 -17.10 20.97 5.69
CA ALA A 207 -16.80 21.62 4.43
C ALA A 207 -17.30 20.75 3.28
N THR A 208 -17.92 21.36 2.26
CA THR A 208 -18.45 20.63 1.11
C THR A 208 -17.45 20.61 -0.04
N GLN A 209 -17.58 19.64 -0.95
CA GLN A 209 -16.74 19.59 -2.15
C GLN A 209 -16.86 20.87 -2.99
N GLU A 210 -18.07 21.42 -3.11
CA GLU A 210 -18.31 22.67 -3.84
C GLU A 210 -17.62 23.88 -3.21
N CYS A 211 -17.28 23.81 -1.92
CA CYS A 211 -16.48 24.83 -1.26
C CYS A 211 -15.00 24.71 -1.63
N PHE A 212 -14.45 23.48 -1.58
CA PHE A 212 -13.07 23.21 -1.95
C PHE A 212 -12.78 23.58 -3.41
N ASP A 213 -13.66 23.19 -4.32
CA ASP A 213 -13.51 23.42 -5.76
C ASP A 213 -13.40 24.92 -6.14
N ARG A 214 -13.87 25.82 -5.26
CA ARG A 214 -13.77 27.27 -5.45
C ARG A 214 -12.41 27.86 -5.09
N TYR A 215 -11.60 27.18 -4.28
CA TYR A 215 -10.31 27.70 -3.81
C TYR A 215 -9.19 26.65 -3.95
N PRO A 216 -8.78 26.33 -5.19
CA PRO A 216 -7.58 25.54 -5.43
C PRO A 216 -6.34 26.28 -4.91
N LEU A 217 -5.36 25.51 -4.42
CA LEU A 217 -4.06 26.02 -4.01
C LEU A 217 -3.03 25.78 -5.11
N TYR A 218 -2.52 26.87 -5.66
CA TYR A 218 -1.53 26.83 -6.75
C TYR A 218 -0.13 26.59 -6.20
N LEU A 219 0.67 25.82 -6.94
CA LEU A 219 2.09 25.64 -6.65
C LEU A 219 2.80 27.02 -6.69
N SER A 220 3.65 27.25 -5.70
CA SER A 220 4.40 28.51 -5.59
C SER A 220 5.20 28.78 -6.87
N GLY A 221 5.06 30.00 -7.41
CA GLY A 221 5.72 30.42 -8.65
C GLY A 221 5.08 29.93 -9.95
N THR A 222 3.96 29.20 -9.92
CA THR A 222 3.29 28.70 -11.13
C THR A 222 1.78 28.97 -11.13
N SER A 223 1.10 28.62 -12.23
CA SER A 223 -0.36 28.59 -12.33
C SER A 223 -0.92 27.17 -12.26
N GLU A 224 -0.14 26.20 -11.82
CA GLU A 224 -0.52 24.79 -11.73
C GLU A 224 -1.07 24.46 -10.34
N VAL A 225 -2.14 23.69 -10.29
CA VAL A 225 -2.68 23.09 -9.05
C VAL A 225 -2.13 21.68 -8.83
N ARG A 226 -1.72 21.04 -9.93
CA ARG A 226 -1.31 19.64 -9.98
C ARG A 226 0.17 19.51 -9.68
N TYR A 227 0.50 18.93 -8.53
CA TYR A 227 1.84 18.44 -8.27
C TYR A 227 1.98 17.04 -8.87
N SER A 228 2.67 16.91 -9.99
CA SER A 228 2.99 15.60 -10.58
C SER A 228 4.09 14.92 -9.77
N ILE A 229 3.87 13.68 -9.37
CA ILE A 229 4.88 12.87 -8.68
C ILE A 229 6.01 12.56 -9.69
N PRO A 230 7.28 12.88 -9.37
CA PRO A 230 8.40 12.58 -10.27
C PRO A 230 8.51 11.07 -10.56
N PRO A 231 8.72 10.65 -11.83
CA PRO A 231 8.79 9.23 -12.21
C PRO A 231 9.90 8.44 -11.49
N GLU A 232 10.95 9.12 -11.04
CA GLU A 232 12.10 8.57 -10.33
C GLU A 232 11.89 8.38 -8.82
N SER A 233 10.72 8.77 -8.30
CA SER A 233 10.41 8.71 -6.87
C SER A 233 10.44 7.27 -6.33
N GLY A 234 10.82 7.12 -5.06
CA GLY A 234 10.89 5.81 -4.41
C GLY A 234 9.53 5.15 -4.23
N LYS A 235 9.53 3.84 -3.94
CA LYS A 235 8.32 3.09 -3.53
C LYS A 235 7.69 3.65 -2.23
N LYS A 236 8.52 4.26 -1.39
CA LYS A 236 8.16 5.08 -0.24
C LYS A 236 8.93 6.38 -0.39
N ASP A 237 8.27 7.51 -0.21
CA ASP A 237 8.92 8.80 -0.41
C ASP A 237 8.20 9.92 0.35
N ILE A 238 8.91 11.04 0.53
CA ILE A 238 8.37 12.26 1.12
C ILE A 238 8.49 13.41 0.12
N PHE A 239 7.34 13.94 -0.26
CA PHE A 239 7.23 15.03 -1.22
C PHE A 239 7.10 16.35 -0.47
N ARG A 240 8.02 17.27 -0.76
CA ARG A 240 8.02 18.63 -0.21
C ARG A 240 7.92 19.65 -1.32
N TYR A 241 6.94 20.53 -1.21
CA TYR A 241 6.74 21.64 -2.14
C TYR A 241 6.01 22.77 -1.45
N ARG A 242 5.88 23.90 -2.14
CA ARG A 242 5.17 25.07 -1.61
C ARG A 242 3.93 25.37 -2.44
N VAL A 243 2.85 25.76 -1.76
CA VAL A 243 1.62 26.26 -2.38
C VAL A 243 1.31 27.66 -1.87
N ARG A 244 0.53 28.42 -2.64
CA ARG A 244 0.11 29.76 -2.26
C ARG A 244 -1.34 29.75 -1.77
N LEU A 245 -1.56 30.26 -0.57
CA LEU A 245 -2.90 30.50 -0.04
C LEU A 245 -3.60 31.66 -0.80
N PRO A 246 -4.93 31.67 -0.91
CA PRO A 246 -5.62 32.74 -1.62
C PRO A 246 -5.43 34.10 -0.89
N PRO A 247 -5.09 35.19 -1.61
CA PRO A 247 -4.70 36.48 -1.01
C PRO A 247 -5.81 37.23 -0.26
N TYR A 248 -7.07 36.88 -0.49
CA TYR A 248 -8.24 37.60 0.08
C TYR A 248 -9.21 36.66 0.80
N VAL A 249 -8.77 35.45 1.14
CA VAL A 249 -9.58 34.46 1.87
C VAL A 249 -9.10 34.39 3.31
N THR A 250 -10.05 34.54 4.24
CA THR A 250 -9.81 34.42 5.67
C THR A 250 -10.85 33.51 6.30
N CYS A 251 -10.44 32.72 7.29
CA CYS A 251 -11.32 31.82 8.02
C CYS A 251 -10.78 31.55 9.42
N THR A 252 -11.68 31.31 10.37
CA THR A 252 -11.33 30.95 11.76
C THR A 252 -11.04 29.47 11.92
N GLN A 253 -11.56 28.63 11.02
CA GLN A 253 -11.42 27.19 11.05
C GLN A 253 -11.40 26.60 9.63
N CYS A 254 -10.50 27.14 8.80
CA CYS A 254 -10.29 26.67 7.43
C CYS A 254 -10.06 25.16 7.38
N VAL A 255 -10.57 24.50 6.34
CA VAL A 255 -10.26 23.10 6.06
C VAL A 255 -9.42 23.05 4.81
N MET A 256 -8.35 22.26 4.83
CA MET A 256 -7.54 21.97 3.65
C MET A 256 -7.80 20.53 3.23
N GLN A 257 -8.13 20.33 1.96
CA GLN A 257 -8.32 19.02 1.36
C GLN A 257 -7.09 18.71 0.50
N TRP A 258 -6.45 17.58 0.80
CA TRP A 258 -5.44 16.99 -0.07
C TRP A 258 -6.06 15.79 -0.78
N THR A 259 -5.90 15.76 -2.09
CA THR A 259 -6.36 14.63 -2.92
C THR A 259 -5.18 14.02 -3.63
N TYR A 260 -5.04 12.70 -3.51
CA TYR A 260 -4.06 11.92 -4.24
C TYR A 260 -4.75 11.12 -5.36
N PHE A 261 -4.47 11.49 -6.61
CA PHE A 261 -4.87 10.72 -7.79
C PHE A 261 -3.73 9.77 -8.16
N THR A 262 -3.89 8.48 -7.90
CA THR A 262 -2.90 7.45 -8.27
C THR A 262 -2.81 7.29 -9.79
N GLY A 263 -1.64 6.87 -10.29
CA GLY A 263 -1.37 6.73 -11.73
C GLY A 263 -0.92 5.33 -12.14
N ASN A 264 -1.30 4.31 -11.36
CA ASN A 264 -0.91 2.93 -11.58
C ASN A 264 -2.09 2.00 -11.90
N MET A 265 -3.31 2.52 -11.97
CA MET A 265 -4.50 1.74 -12.33
C MET A 265 -4.85 1.98 -13.79
N TRP A 266 -4.99 0.88 -14.54
CA TRP A 266 -5.45 0.92 -15.93
C TRP A 266 -6.94 1.27 -15.95
N GLY A 267 -7.32 2.34 -16.65
CA GLY A 267 -8.71 2.80 -16.73
C GLY A 267 -9.11 3.17 -18.15
N ARG A 268 -10.42 3.07 -18.46
CA ARG A 268 -11.00 3.71 -19.64
C ARG A 268 -11.20 5.19 -19.32
N CYS A 269 -10.52 6.05 -20.08
CA CYS A 269 -10.86 7.46 -20.11
C CYS A 269 -12.19 7.66 -20.84
N ASP A 270 -12.93 8.72 -20.52
CA ASP A 270 -14.26 9.04 -21.08
C ASP A 270 -14.30 9.14 -22.62
N ILE A 271 -13.13 9.23 -23.27
CA ILE A 271 -12.96 9.32 -24.74
C ILE A 271 -12.62 7.95 -25.37
N GLY A 272 -12.88 6.84 -24.67
CA GLY A 272 -12.66 5.49 -25.21
C GLY A 272 -11.18 5.11 -25.39
N THR A 273 -10.27 5.90 -24.82
CA THR A 273 -8.85 5.60 -24.75
C THR A 273 -8.54 4.92 -23.43
N GLU A 274 -7.72 3.88 -23.46
CA GLU A 274 -7.20 3.23 -22.25
C GLU A 274 -5.85 3.85 -21.87
N GLY A 275 -5.64 4.11 -20.58
CA GLY A 275 -4.43 4.75 -20.08
C GLY A 275 -4.08 4.30 -18.67
N ARG A 276 -2.83 4.54 -18.28
CA ARG A 276 -2.34 4.49 -16.89
C ARG A 276 -2.45 5.84 -16.24
#